data_AF-A0AAN5D6W7-F1
#
_entry.id   AF-A0AAN5D6W7-F1
#
_cell.length_a   1.000
_cell.length_b   1.000
_cell.length_c   1.000
_cell.angle_alpha   90.00
_cell.angle_beta   90.00
_cell.angle_gamma   90.00
#
_symmetry.space_group_name_H-M   'P 1'
#
loop_
_entity.id
_entity.type
_entity.pdbx_description
1 polymer ?
#
loop_
_entity_poly.entity_id
_entity_poly.type
_entity_poly.pdbx_seq_one_letter_code
_entity_poly.pdbx_strand_id
1 'polypeptide(L)'
;RVMAATGPQWSLYPLLAIVAFCTFSLSGLHLFFCLPLHILFAPLLAGIVALLTAFHAIFLRYPNRTDFVLQVIAAIVSAYFFFTSSLETFCLSKSRDPETSSGGDICEGLTYRTESLVGSCNGFFGNMQAVVLRNANWEMDSVRVFVSSCLSALAASQLLITTALSFYSAHETKLRIRTFHYQLVLGVLLIVAALFHWQYCCLYYFVSIPAACGLLCFAQGLTTLLRPSRVSRSLDVIGTFAAVALCSSLLFSLLCNFSGIFDWRLSILRHCRWGEEEVMKGCRRYLHFSYPYFNWQPPQIEHEVTSIQIAIYTVLLIFSFLYFYFSIKSTFRLSKKKERNAYFD
;
A
#
# COMPACT_ATOMS: atom_id res chain seq x y z
N ARG A 1 33.20 14.14 -18.54
CA ARG A 1 32.56 14.90 -17.43
C ARG A 1 32.62 14.02 -16.20
N VAL A 2 33.63 14.27 -15.36
CA VAL A 2 33.77 13.68 -14.03
C VAL A 2 32.75 14.41 -13.15
N MET A 3 31.66 13.74 -12.77
CA MET A 3 30.70 14.32 -11.81
C MET A 3 31.07 13.86 -10.41
N ALA A 4 31.63 14.79 -9.64
CA ALA A 4 31.80 14.74 -8.20
C ALA A 4 30.44 14.81 -7.47
N ALA A 5 29.51 13.92 -7.82
CA ALA A 5 28.18 13.82 -7.20
C ALA A 5 27.96 12.44 -6.54
N THR A 6 29.04 11.76 -6.18
CA THR A 6 29.02 10.40 -5.62
C THR A 6 28.84 10.38 -4.09
N GLY A 7 29.11 11.49 -3.38
CA GLY A 7 29.16 11.54 -1.92
C GLY A 7 27.98 10.88 -1.17
N PRO A 8 26.72 11.18 -1.49
CA PRO A 8 25.57 10.60 -0.76
C PRO A 8 25.33 9.12 -1.06
N GLN A 9 25.63 8.65 -2.29
CA GLN A 9 25.41 7.24 -2.64
C GLN A 9 26.37 6.32 -1.88
N TRP A 10 27.64 6.72 -1.75
CA TRP A 10 28.65 5.93 -1.03
C TRP A 10 28.38 5.84 0.47
N SER A 11 27.64 6.78 1.06
CA SER A 11 27.20 6.68 2.47
C SER A 11 25.87 5.94 2.63
N LEU A 12 24.95 6.05 1.66
CA LEU A 12 23.65 5.41 1.73
C LEU A 12 23.70 3.88 1.54
N TYR A 13 24.63 3.33 0.75
CA TYR A 13 24.73 1.87 0.59
C TYR A 13 25.20 1.13 1.86
N PRO A 14 26.28 1.57 2.54
CA PRO A 14 26.66 0.98 3.83
C PRO A 14 25.60 1.20 4.90
N LEU A 15 24.94 2.37 4.91
CA LEU A 15 23.83 2.64 5.82
C LEU A 15 22.67 1.68 5.58
N LEU A 16 22.30 1.43 4.32
CA LEU A 16 21.28 0.45 3.96
C LEU A 16 21.68 -0.96 4.44
N ALA A 17 22.94 -1.35 4.30
CA ALA A 17 23.42 -2.64 4.78
C ALA A 17 23.29 -2.78 6.31
N ILE A 18 23.66 -1.74 7.06
CA ILE A 18 23.52 -1.72 8.53
C ILE A 18 22.05 -1.79 8.93
N VAL A 19 21.20 -0.95 8.35
CA VAL A 19 19.75 -0.95 8.62
C VAL A 19 19.15 -2.31 8.29
N ALA A 20 19.47 -2.87 7.13
CA ALA A 20 18.95 -4.17 6.70
C ALA A 20 19.44 -5.33 7.60
N PHE A 21 20.68 -5.27 8.08
CA PHE A 21 21.21 -6.24 9.05
C PHE A 21 20.51 -6.14 10.40
N CYS A 22 20.26 -4.92 10.89
CA CYS A 22 19.48 -4.68 12.10
C CYS A 22 18.04 -5.19 11.92
N THR A 23 17.40 -4.90 10.78
CA THR A 23 16.06 -5.39 10.45
C THR A 23 16.04 -6.92 10.45
N PHE A 24 16.98 -7.57 9.77
CA PHE A 24 17.09 -9.03 9.74
C PHE A 24 17.28 -9.64 11.14
N SER A 25 18.15 -9.06 11.95
CA SER A 25 18.43 -9.54 13.31
C SER A 25 17.23 -9.38 14.24
N LEU A 26 16.57 -8.21 14.22
CA LEU A 26 15.34 -7.98 14.99
C LEU A 26 14.16 -8.79 14.46
N SER A 27 14.15 -9.18 13.18
CA SER A 27 13.17 -10.12 12.64
C SER A 27 13.28 -11.49 13.32
N GLY A 28 14.49 -11.92 13.67
CA GLY A 28 14.70 -13.14 14.47
C GLY A 28 14.05 -13.04 15.85
N LEU A 29 14.16 -11.89 16.51
CA LEU A 29 13.47 -11.64 17.77
C LEU A 29 11.94 -11.54 17.61
N HIS A 30 11.47 -10.94 16.52
CA HIS A 30 10.04 -10.87 16.18
C HIS A 30 9.42 -12.26 16.05
N LEU A 31 10.11 -13.16 15.33
CA LEU A 31 9.77 -14.58 15.23
C LEU A 31 9.82 -15.28 16.59
N PHE A 32 10.91 -15.08 17.34
CA PHE A 32 11.10 -15.74 18.63
C PHE A 32 10.04 -15.36 19.66
N PHE A 33 9.60 -14.11 19.69
CA PHE A 33 8.55 -13.62 20.61
C PHE A 33 7.12 -13.72 20.05
N CYS A 34 6.96 -14.37 18.89
CA CYS A 34 5.67 -14.68 18.27
C CYS A 34 4.78 -13.45 18.13
N LEU A 35 5.34 -12.36 17.60
CA LEU A 35 4.60 -11.12 17.43
C LEU A 35 3.46 -11.31 16.40
N PRO A 36 2.27 -10.78 16.71
CA PRO A 36 1.03 -11.27 16.11
C PRO A 36 0.88 -10.93 14.63
N LEU A 37 1.54 -9.93 14.08
CA LEU A 37 0.81 -9.13 13.10
C LEU A 37 1.32 -9.15 11.67
N HIS A 38 2.46 -9.80 11.43
CA HIS A 38 3.02 -9.99 10.10
C HIS A 38 2.84 -11.45 9.69
N ILE A 39 2.74 -11.72 8.38
CA ILE A 39 3.20 -13.03 7.87
C ILE A 39 4.57 -13.22 8.54
N LEU A 40 4.73 -14.23 9.40
CA LEU A 40 5.88 -14.33 10.33
C LEU A 40 7.22 -13.99 9.65
N PHE A 41 7.36 -14.34 8.38
CA PHE A 41 8.55 -14.16 7.55
C PHE A 41 8.67 -12.85 6.77
N ALA A 42 7.65 -11.98 6.74
CA ALA A 42 7.69 -10.68 6.06
C ALA A 42 8.84 -9.76 6.54
N PRO A 43 9.08 -9.56 7.85
CA PRO A 43 10.23 -8.76 8.32
C PRO A 43 11.57 -9.37 7.87
N LEU A 44 11.67 -10.71 7.91
CA LEU A 44 12.85 -11.44 7.47
C LEU A 44 13.09 -11.29 5.95
N LEU A 45 12.03 -11.39 5.14
CA LEU A 45 12.08 -11.16 3.71
C LEU A 45 12.50 -9.71 3.39
N ALA A 46 11.97 -8.73 4.12
CA ALA A 46 12.32 -7.33 3.96
C ALA A 46 13.81 -7.08 4.26
N GLY A 47 14.34 -7.70 5.32
CA GLY A 47 15.76 -7.68 5.66
C GLY A 47 16.63 -8.32 4.56
N ILE A 48 16.27 -9.52 4.08
CA ILE A 48 17.02 -10.24 3.04
C ILE A 48 17.05 -9.43 1.73
N VAL A 49 15.91 -8.94 1.26
CA VAL A 49 15.83 -8.16 0.01
C VAL A 49 16.68 -6.89 0.10
N ALA A 50 16.66 -6.20 1.24
CA ALA A 50 17.48 -5.02 1.45
C ALA A 50 18.97 -5.34 1.58
N LEU A 51 19.35 -6.44 2.23
CA LEU A 51 20.74 -6.90 2.27
C LEU A 51 21.26 -7.25 0.88
N LEU A 52 20.50 -8.01 0.09
CA LEU A 52 20.85 -8.31 -1.29
C LEU A 52 21.02 -7.04 -2.12
N THR A 53 20.13 -6.08 -1.96
CA THR A 53 20.19 -4.78 -2.65
C THR A 53 21.44 -4.00 -2.23
N ALA A 54 21.76 -3.96 -0.93
CA ALA A 54 22.91 -3.25 -0.41
C ALA A 54 24.24 -3.89 -0.85
N PHE A 55 24.39 -5.21 -0.70
CA PHE A 55 25.60 -5.91 -1.12
C PHE A 55 25.83 -5.82 -2.61
N HIS A 56 24.79 -6.04 -3.42
CA HIS A 56 24.89 -5.91 -4.87
C HIS A 56 25.39 -4.51 -5.28
N ALA A 57 24.87 -3.46 -4.62
CA ALA A 57 25.29 -2.08 -4.89
C ALA A 57 26.68 -1.73 -4.35
N ILE A 58 27.13 -2.34 -3.24
CA ILE A 58 28.49 -2.12 -2.70
C ILE A 58 29.56 -2.75 -3.59
N PHE A 59 29.30 -3.95 -4.12
CA PHE A 59 30.27 -4.65 -4.98
C PHE A 59 30.34 -4.07 -6.39
N LEU A 60 29.27 -3.43 -6.88
CA LEU A 60 29.28 -2.75 -8.18
C LEU A 60 29.67 -1.29 -8.02
N ARG A 61 30.84 -0.92 -8.57
CA ARG A 61 31.41 0.43 -8.50
C ARG A 61 30.56 1.51 -9.22
N TYR A 62 29.55 1.11 -10.01
CA TYR A 62 28.68 2.00 -10.78
C TYR A 62 27.22 1.51 -10.81
N PRO A 63 26.23 2.43 -10.70
CA PRO A 63 24.82 2.07 -10.71
C PRO A 63 24.39 1.49 -12.06
N ASN A 64 23.79 0.31 -12.02
CA ASN A 64 23.23 -0.35 -13.20
C ASN A 64 21.69 -0.41 -13.13
N ARG A 65 21.03 -0.75 -14.25
CA ARG A 65 19.57 -0.94 -14.31
C ARG A 65 19.07 -2.00 -13.32
N THR A 66 19.89 -3.01 -13.04
CA THR A 66 19.61 -4.04 -12.03
C THR A 66 19.54 -3.44 -10.63
N ASP A 67 20.42 -2.49 -10.28
CA ASP A 67 20.39 -1.80 -8.98
C ASP A 67 19.11 -0.98 -8.84
N PHE A 68 18.70 -0.27 -9.90
CA PHE A 68 17.43 0.44 -9.90
C PHE A 68 16.25 -0.50 -9.61
N VAL A 69 16.19 -1.65 -10.28
CA VAL A 69 15.10 -2.63 -10.08
C VAL A 69 15.13 -3.19 -8.65
N LEU A 70 16.31 -3.58 -8.14
CA LEU A 70 16.46 -4.07 -6.77
C LEU A 70 16.06 -3.02 -5.73
N GLN A 71 16.47 -1.76 -5.90
CA GLN A 71 16.08 -0.65 -5.03
C GLN A 71 14.57 -0.39 -5.05
N VAL A 72 13.93 -0.48 -6.21
CA VAL A 72 12.47 -0.34 -6.33
C VAL A 72 11.75 -1.50 -5.64
N ILE A 73 12.21 -2.75 -5.84
CA ILE A 73 11.64 -3.92 -5.15
C ILE A 73 11.81 -3.76 -3.64
N ALA A 74 13.01 -3.38 -3.18
CA ALA A 74 13.28 -3.13 -1.77
C ALA A 74 12.40 -2.02 -1.21
N ALA A 75 12.17 -0.93 -1.95
CA ALA A 75 11.28 0.15 -1.53
C ALA A 75 9.82 -0.33 -1.40
N ILE A 76 9.32 -1.13 -2.34
CA ILE A 76 7.96 -1.69 -2.29
C ILE A 76 7.80 -2.62 -1.07
N VAL A 77 8.74 -3.53 -0.86
CA VAL A 77 8.72 -4.46 0.29
C VAL A 77 8.83 -3.68 1.61
N SER A 78 9.69 -2.66 1.67
CA SER A 78 9.86 -1.82 2.86
C SER A 78 8.62 -0.98 3.14
N ALA A 79 7.92 -0.49 2.10
CA ALA A 79 6.68 0.24 2.26
C ALA A 79 5.59 -0.64 2.86
N TYR A 80 5.38 -1.84 2.29
CA TYR A 80 4.45 -2.81 2.85
C TYR A 80 4.78 -3.11 4.32
N PHE A 81 6.05 -3.41 4.61
CA PHE A 81 6.51 -3.73 5.95
C PHE A 81 6.35 -2.56 6.94
N PHE A 82 6.61 -1.33 6.51
CA PHE A 82 6.43 -0.14 7.34
C PHE A 82 4.97 0.03 7.78
N PHE A 83 4.02 -0.11 6.86
CA PHE A 83 2.60 0.03 7.20
C PHE A 83 2.12 -1.08 8.14
N THR A 84 2.51 -2.33 7.89
CA THR A 84 2.12 -3.45 8.75
C THR A 84 2.76 -3.35 10.14
N SER A 85 4.03 -2.90 10.23
CA SER A 85 4.75 -2.74 11.51
C SER A 85 4.27 -1.53 12.31
N SER A 86 3.87 -0.46 11.64
CA SER A 86 3.24 0.69 12.30
C SER A 86 1.88 0.31 12.87
N LEU A 87 1.08 -0.46 12.12
CA LEU A 87 -0.21 -0.96 12.58
C LEU A 87 -0.05 -1.93 13.77
N GLU A 88 0.96 -2.79 13.73
CA GLU A 88 1.30 -3.67 14.85
C GLU A 88 1.65 -2.89 16.12
N THR A 89 2.54 -1.91 15.99
CA THR A 89 2.97 -1.06 17.10
C THR A 89 1.79 -0.30 17.70
N PHE A 90 0.91 0.24 16.85
CA PHE A 90 -0.31 0.92 17.27
C PHE A 90 -1.24 -0.01 18.07
N CYS A 91 -1.46 -1.22 17.57
CA CYS A 91 -2.36 -2.17 18.23
C CYS A 91 -1.79 -2.74 19.55
N LEU A 92 -0.50 -3.05 19.60
CA LEU A 92 0.16 -3.50 20.82
C LEU A 92 0.18 -2.40 21.89
N SER A 93 0.44 -1.15 21.50
CA SER A 93 0.39 -0.01 22.43
C SER A 93 -1.02 0.19 23.00
N LYS A 94 -2.05 0.01 22.18
CA LYS A 94 -3.45 0.16 22.60
C LYS A 94 -3.89 -0.95 23.56
N SER A 95 -3.44 -2.19 23.35
CA SER A 95 -3.75 -3.31 24.24
C SER A 95 -3.22 -3.10 25.67
N ARG A 96 -2.23 -2.23 25.86
CA ARG A 96 -1.64 -1.91 27.17
C ARG A 96 -2.50 -0.93 27.99
N ASP A 97 -3.24 -0.04 27.32
CA ASP A 97 -4.01 1.04 27.96
C ASP A 97 -5.52 0.95 27.61
N PRO A 98 -6.28 0.06 28.28
CA PRO A 98 -7.69 -0.22 27.93
C PRO A 98 -8.68 0.92 28.26
N GLU A 99 -8.30 1.91 29.09
CA GLU A 99 -9.23 2.93 29.63
C GLU A 99 -9.62 4.05 28.63
N THR A 100 -9.09 4.08 27.41
CA THR A 100 -9.35 5.14 26.40
C THR A 100 -10.22 4.70 25.22
N SER A 101 -11.04 3.66 25.39
CA SER A 101 -11.64 2.90 24.28
C SER A 101 -12.82 3.60 23.57
N SER A 102 -12.53 4.33 22.49
CA SER A 102 -13.51 4.58 21.39
C SER A 102 -13.01 4.17 19.99
N GLY A 103 -11.99 3.32 19.91
CA GLY A 103 -11.42 2.88 18.61
C GLY A 103 -11.03 1.41 18.56
N GLY A 104 -11.83 0.53 19.15
CA GLY A 104 -11.49 -0.86 19.44
C GLY A 104 -11.46 -1.84 18.26
N ASP A 105 -11.85 -1.46 17.04
CA ASP A 105 -12.29 -2.49 16.08
C ASP A 105 -11.20 -3.03 15.13
N ILE A 106 -10.27 -2.17 14.67
CA ILE A 106 -9.23 -2.61 13.71
C ILE A 106 -8.23 -3.56 14.38
N CYS A 107 -7.84 -3.27 15.61
CA CYS A 107 -6.84 -4.07 16.34
C CYS A 107 -7.41 -5.39 16.84
N GLU A 108 -8.68 -5.42 17.23
CA GLU A 108 -9.37 -6.66 17.61
C GLU A 108 -9.43 -7.61 16.41
N GLY A 109 -9.78 -7.08 15.24
CA GLY A 109 -9.84 -7.90 14.04
C GLY A 109 -8.53 -8.46 13.54
N LEU A 110 -7.51 -7.65 13.72
CA LEU A 110 -6.16 -8.02 13.39
C LEU A 110 -5.62 -9.09 14.33
N THR A 111 -5.90 -8.96 15.63
CA THR A 111 -5.56 -9.96 16.66
C THR A 111 -6.25 -11.28 16.38
N TYR A 112 -7.55 -11.25 16.07
CA TYR A 112 -8.33 -12.45 15.77
C TYR A 112 -7.81 -13.21 14.52
N ARG A 113 -7.43 -12.49 13.46
CA ARG A 113 -6.88 -13.11 12.24
C ARG A 113 -5.55 -13.81 12.47
N THR A 114 -4.81 -13.45 13.50
CA THR A 114 -3.46 -13.97 13.75
C THR A 114 -3.34 -14.82 15.00
N GLU A 115 -4.40 -14.92 15.80
CA GLU A 115 -4.47 -15.69 17.04
C GLU A 115 -4.02 -17.15 16.86
N SER A 116 -4.49 -17.85 15.82
CA SER A 116 -4.09 -19.25 15.56
C SER A 116 -2.58 -19.40 15.26
N LEU A 117 -2.01 -18.44 14.54
CA LEU A 117 -0.59 -18.43 14.19
C LEU A 117 0.27 -18.14 15.42
N VAL A 118 -0.14 -17.15 16.22
CA VAL A 118 0.47 -16.80 17.50
C VAL A 118 0.40 -17.95 18.49
N GLY A 119 -0.75 -18.61 18.61
CA GLY A 119 -0.95 -19.77 19.48
C GLY A 119 -0.02 -20.91 19.11
N SER A 120 0.12 -21.22 17.82
CA SER A 120 1.04 -22.24 17.32
C SER A 120 2.50 -21.90 17.62
N CYS A 121 2.89 -20.64 17.40
CA CYS A 121 4.25 -20.17 17.67
C CYS A 121 4.58 -20.21 19.17
N ASN A 122 3.67 -19.74 20.03
CA ASN A 122 3.82 -19.81 21.49
C ASN A 122 3.86 -21.26 21.98
N GLY A 123 3.13 -22.18 21.34
CA GLY A 123 3.23 -23.61 21.65
C GLY A 123 4.62 -24.18 21.40
N PHE A 124 5.36 -23.66 20.41
CA PHE A 124 6.72 -24.10 20.09
C PHE A 124 7.79 -23.39 20.94
N PHE A 125 7.74 -22.06 21.04
CA PHE A 125 8.79 -21.25 21.70
C PHE A 125 8.49 -20.90 23.17
N GLY A 126 7.27 -21.12 23.67
CA GLY A 126 6.81 -20.59 24.95
C GLY A 126 7.70 -20.95 26.14
N ASN A 127 8.18 -22.19 26.21
CA ASN A 127 9.08 -22.64 27.28
C ASN A 127 10.43 -21.89 27.25
N MET A 128 10.98 -21.66 26.05
CA MET A 128 12.24 -20.92 25.89
C MET A 128 12.05 -19.43 26.19
N GLN A 129 10.94 -18.84 25.72
CA GLN A 129 10.58 -17.45 26.00
C GLN A 129 10.47 -17.22 27.52
N ALA A 130 9.78 -18.10 28.25
CA ALA A 130 9.59 -17.98 29.69
C ALA A 130 10.93 -17.98 30.46
N VAL A 131 11.89 -18.81 30.06
CA VAL A 131 13.23 -18.86 30.68
C VAL A 131 13.99 -17.55 30.42
N VAL A 132 13.97 -17.05 29.18
CA VAL A 132 14.66 -15.81 28.81
C VAL A 132 14.07 -14.61 29.55
N LEU A 133 12.73 -14.47 29.55
CA LEU A 133 12.03 -13.37 30.22
C LEU A 133 12.25 -13.38 31.73
N ARG A 134 12.21 -14.56 32.36
CA ARG A 134 12.46 -14.71 33.81
C ARG A 134 13.89 -14.33 34.18
N ASN A 135 14.87 -14.73 33.38
CA ASN A 135 16.28 -14.41 33.64
C ASN A 135 16.58 -12.92 33.43
N ALA A 136 15.93 -12.27 32.46
CA ALA A 136 16.10 -10.85 32.17
C ALA A 136 15.21 -9.92 33.01
N ASN A 137 14.27 -10.47 33.78
CA ASN A 137 13.21 -9.75 34.49
C ASN A 137 12.41 -8.82 33.56
N TRP A 138 12.03 -9.32 32.39
CA TRP A 138 11.28 -8.57 31.38
C TRP A 138 9.86 -9.09 31.23
N GLU A 139 8.93 -8.17 30.98
CA GLU A 139 7.55 -8.48 30.62
C GLU A 139 7.44 -8.70 29.11
N MET A 140 6.69 -9.74 28.72
CA MET A 140 6.51 -10.12 27.32
C MET A 140 5.94 -8.97 26.49
N ASP A 141 4.94 -8.26 27.00
CA ASP A 141 4.27 -7.18 26.25
C ASP A 141 5.18 -5.97 26.06
N SER A 142 6.01 -5.65 27.06
CA SER A 142 7.02 -4.59 26.96
C SER A 142 8.07 -4.92 25.88
N VAL A 143 8.52 -6.17 25.82
CA VAL A 143 9.46 -6.63 24.77
C VAL A 143 8.81 -6.59 23.38
N ARG A 144 7.55 -7.04 23.26
CA ARG A 144 6.81 -7.02 21.99
C ARG A 144 6.63 -5.60 21.45
N VAL A 145 6.20 -4.65 22.28
CA VAL A 145 6.07 -3.24 21.88
C VAL A 145 7.44 -2.67 21.47
N PHE A 146 8.49 -2.96 22.22
CA PHE A 146 9.84 -2.50 21.91
C PHE A 146 10.32 -3.04 20.54
N VAL A 147 10.25 -4.37 20.32
CA VAL A 147 10.67 -4.99 19.05
C VAL A 147 9.85 -4.45 17.87
N SER A 148 8.53 -4.35 18.02
CA SER A 148 7.65 -3.81 16.97
C SER A 148 7.97 -2.35 16.64
N SER A 149 8.16 -1.50 17.66
CA SER A 149 8.49 -0.09 17.46
C SER A 149 9.87 0.09 16.78
N CYS A 150 10.89 -0.67 17.20
CA CYS A 150 12.19 -0.67 16.54
C CYS A 150 12.09 -1.11 15.07
N LEU A 151 11.33 -2.17 14.79
CA LEU A 151 11.11 -2.63 13.42
C LEU A 151 10.38 -1.59 12.57
N SER A 152 9.41 -0.87 13.12
CA SER A 152 8.70 0.20 12.41
C SER A 152 9.65 1.35 12.03
N ALA A 153 10.54 1.74 12.95
CA ALA A 153 11.54 2.79 12.72
C ALA A 153 12.60 2.36 11.69
N LEU A 154 13.05 1.11 11.75
CA LEU A 154 13.98 0.56 10.75
C LEU A 154 13.31 0.43 9.38
N ALA A 155 12.05 -0.01 9.31
CA ALA A 155 11.30 -0.09 8.07
C ALA A 155 11.12 1.30 7.43
N ALA A 156 10.80 2.32 8.24
CA ALA A 156 10.74 3.70 7.79
C ALA A 156 12.09 4.18 7.24
N SER A 157 13.17 3.92 7.97
CA SER A 157 14.54 4.28 7.54
C SER A 157 14.92 3.58 6.24
N GLN A 158 14.63 2.28 6.13
CA GLN A 158 14.87 1.47 4.95
C GLN A 158 14.08 1.99 3.74
N LEU A 159 12.81 2.35 3.94
CA LEU A 159 11.97 2.95 2.90
C LEU A 159 12.54 4.29 2.41
N LEU A 160 12.97 5.16 3.32
CA LEU A 160 13.56 6.45 2.97
C LEU A 160 14.86 6.28 2.18
N ILE A 161 15.76 5.41 2.64
CA ILE A 161 17.05 5.14 1.99
C ILE A 161 16.84 4.53 0.61
N THR A 162 16.02 3.49 0.49
CA THR A 162 15.75 2.81 -0.80
C THR A 162 15.04 3.71 -1.79
N THR A 163 14.11 4.57 -1.33
CA THR A 163 13.46 5.57 -2.17
C THR A 163 14.46 6.60 -2.68
N ALA A 164 15.31 7.15 -1.81
CA ALA A 164 16.35 8.09 -2.20
C ALA A 164 17.32 7.45 -3.21
N LEU A 165 17.80 6.23 -2.95
CA LEU A 165 18.68 5.48 -3.84
C LEU A 165 18.03 5.22 -5.21
N SER A 166 16.75 4.84 -5.24
CA SER A 166 16.01 4.60 -6.49
C SER A 166 15.92 5.86 -7.34
N PHE A 167 15.72 7.03 -6.72
CA PHE A 167 15.70 8.31 -7.41
C PHE A 167 17.07 8.67 -7.97
N TYR A 168 18.13 8.52 -7.16
CA TYR A 168 19.49 8.76 -7.61
C TYR A 168 19.90 7.81 -8.74
N SER A 169 19.58 6.53 -8.63
CA SER A 169 19.85 5.52 -9.66
C SER A 169 19.11 5.85 -10.96
N ALA A 170 17.83 6.26 -10.88
CA ALA A 170 17.06 6.69 -12.05
C ALA A 170 17.68 7.91 -12.76
N HIS A 171 18.21 8.86 -11.98
CA HIS A 171 18.89 10.04 -12.51
C HIS A 171 20.22 9.68 -13.20
N GLU A 172 21.08 8.92 -12.54
CA GLU A 172 22.40 8.52 -13.05
C GLU A 172 22.31 7.63 -14.29
N THR A 173 21.42 6.63 -14.27
CA THR A 173 21.21 5.71 -15.39
C THR A 173 20.43 6.35 -16.55
N LYS A 174 19.99 7.60 -16.39
CA LYS A 174 19.15 8.35 -17.35
C LYS A 174 17.95 7.52 -17.80
N LEU A 175 17.35 6.77 -16.87
CA LEU A 175 16.20 5.92 -17.17
C LEU A 175 15.03 6.81 -17.61
N ARG A 176 14.69 6.72 -18.89
CA ARG A 176 13.62 7.52 -19.48
C ARG A 176 12.28 6.84 -19.22
N ILE A 177 11.79 6.92 -17.99
CA ILE A 177 10.45 6.43 -17.63
C ILE A 177 9.41 7.28 -18.36
N ARG A 178 8.82 6.68 -19.40
CA ARG A 178 7.76 7.33 -20.20
C ARG A 178 6.40 7.19 -19.50
N THR A 179 5.46 8.07 -19.85
CA THR A 179 4.09 8.13 -19.29
C THR A 179 3.36 6.77 -19.32
N PHE A 180 3.59 5.96 -20.36
CA PHE A 180 2.95 4.65 -20.46
C PHE A 180 3.35 3.67 -19.34
N HIS A 181 4.56 3.78 -18.78
CA HIS A 181 4.96 2.91 -17.65
C HIS A 181 4.13 3.23 -16.41
N TYR A 182 3.91 4.53 -16.15
CA TYR A 182 3.06 4.98 -15.06
C TYR A 182 1.61 4.55 -15.26
N GLN A 183 1.08 4.62 -16.50
CA GLN A 183 -0.27 4.14 -16.83
C GLN A 183 -0.40 2.62 -16.62
N LEU A 184 0.59 1.82 -17.03
CA LEU A 184 0.57 0.36 -16.80
C LEU A 184 0.53 0.02 -15.31
N VAL A 185 1.44 0.59 -14.52
CA VAL A 185 1.50 0.35 -13.07
C VAL A 185 0.22 0.83 -12.39
N LEU A 186 -0.25 2.04 -12.73
CA LEU A 186 -1.48 2.59 -12.17
C LEU A 186 -2.71 1.77 -12.53
N GLY A 187 -2.80 1.24 -13.75
CA GLY A 187 -3.88 0.35 -14.17
C GLY A 187 -3.93 -0.93 -13.35
N VAL A 188 -2.78 -1.57 -13.09
CA VAL A 188 -2.70 -2.75 -12.21
C VAL A 188 -3.13 -2.39 -10.78
N LEU A 189 -2.64 -1.28 -10.23
CA LEU A 189 -3.01 -0.83 -8.88
C LEU A 189 -4.50 -0.52 -8.75
N LEU A 190 -5.11 0.11 -9.78
CA LEU A 190 -6.55 0.35 -9.84
C LEU A 190 -7.36 -0.93 -9.89
N ILE A 191 -6.91 -1.95 -10.63
CA ILE A 191 -7.57 -3.27 -10.67
C ILE A 191 -7.52 -3.93 -9.29
N VAL A 192 -6.35 -3.92 -8.62
CA VAL A 192 -6.21 -4.46 -7.26
C VAL A 192 -7.11 -3.71 -6.27
N ALA A 193 -7.12 -2.37 -6.33
CA ALA A 193 -8.01 -1.57 -5.49
C ALA A 193 -9.50 -1.82 -5.79
N ALA A 194 -9.85 -2.11 -7.05
CA ALA A 194 -11.21 -2.47 -7.43
C ALA A 194 -11.65 -3.83 -6.85
N LEU A 195 -10.73 -4.80 -6.72
CA LEU A 195 -11.03 -6.07 -6.04
C LEU A 195 -11.36 -5.83 -4.56
N PHE A 196 -10.57 -5.01 -3.87
CA PHE A 196 -10.86 -4.63 -2.49
C PHE A 196 -12.18 -3.85 -2.37
N HIS A 197 -12.46 -2.95 -3.31
CA HIS A 197 -13.72 -2.21 -3.38
C HIS A 197 -14.93 -3.14 -3.51
N TRP A 198 -14.83 -4.22 -4.30
CA TRP A 198 -15.86 -5.26 -4.37
C TRP A 198 -15.97 -6.07 -3.08
N GLN A 199 -14.84 -6.53 -2.54
CA GLN A 199 -14.81 -7.40 -1.37
C GLN A 199 -15.40 -6.73 -0.12
N TYR A 200 -15.13 -5.43 0.07
CA TYR A 200 -15.60 -4.68 1.25
C TYR A 200 -16.88 -3.88 1.01
N CYS A 201 -17.65 -4.25 -0.02
CA CYS A 201 -18.97 -3.69 -0.28
C CYS A 201 -18.98 -2.15 -0.37
N CYS A 202 -17.97 -1.56 -1.00
CA CYS A 202 -17.90 -0.12 -1.28
C CYS A 202 -18.89 0.29 -2.40
N LEU A 203 -20.08 -0.30 -2.42
CA LEU A 203 -20.94 -0.42 -3.59
C LEU A 203 -22.21 0.41 -3.41
N TYR A 204 -22.10 1.73 -3.52
CA TYR A 204 -23.30 2.57 -3.59
C TYR A 204 -23.97 2.48 -4.97
N TYR A 205 -23.26 2.89 -6.04
CA TYR A 205 -23.80 2.91 -7.41
C TYR A 205 -22.84 2.41 -8.49
N PHE A 206 -21.54 2.37 -8.18
CA PHE A 206 -20.49 2.32 -9.18
C PHE A 206 -19.67 1.04 -9.07
N VAL A 207 -20.38 -0.09 -9.00
CA VAL A 207 -19.80 -1.43 -8.76
C VAL A 207 -18.58 -1.63 -9.63
N SER A 208 -18.70 -1.45 -10.94
CA SER A 208 -17.63 -1.81 -11.88
C SER A 208 -16.78 -0.63 -12.35
N ILE A 209 -17.02 0.62 -11.89
CA ILE A 209 -16.28 1.78 -12.40
C ILE A 209 -14.78 1.70 -12.07
N PRO A 210 -14.36 1.43 -10.82
CA PRO A 210 -12.94 1.31 -10.51
C PRO A 210 -12.23 0.24 -11.36
N ALA A 211 -12.89 -0.91 -11.55
CA ALA A 211 -12.37 -2.01 -12.38
C ALA A 211 -12.27 -1.61 -13.86
N ALA A 212 -13.32 -0.99 -14.41
CA ALA A 212 -13.33 -0.51 -15.80
C ALA A 212 -12.26 0.55 -16.04
N CYS A 213 -12.10 1.51 -15.13
CA CYS A 213 -11.03 2.52 -15.20
C CYS A 213 -9.64 1.88 -15.10
N GLY A 214 -9.45 0.87 -14.25
CA GLY A 214 -8.20 0.12 -14.15
C GLY A 214 -7.84 -0.60 -15.45
N LEU A 215 -8.81 -1.31 -16.04
CA LEU A 215 -8.64 -1.99 -17.33
C LEU A 215 -8.36 -1.01 -18.47
N LEU A 216 -9.07 0.13 -18.52
CA LEU A 216 -8.83 1.18 -19.52
C LEU A 216 -7.44 1.80 -19.37
N CYS A 217 -7.01 2.10 -18.14
CA CYS A 217 -5.68 2.62 -17.84
C CYS A 217 -4.58 1.64 -18.26
N PHE A 218 -4.78 0.35 -17.97
CA PHE A 218 -3.86 -0.70 -18.39
C PHE A 218 -3.81 -0.84 -19.92
N ALA A 219 -4.96 -0.85 -20.60
CA ALA A 219 -5.04 -0.91 -22.05
C ALA A 219 -4.40 0.31 -22.73
N GLN A 220 -4.53 1.51 -22.17
CA GLN A 220 -3.82 2.72 -22.64
C GLN A 220 -2.32 2.58 -22.56
N GLY A 221 -1.81 2.10 -21.42
CA GLY A 221 -0.39 1.83 -21.23
C GLY A 221 0.14 0.80 -22.24
N LEU A 222 -0.60 -0.29 -22.44
CA LEU A 222 -0.23 -1.39 -23.34
C LEU A 222 -0.26 -0.98 -24.81
N THR A 223 -1.31 -0.27 -25.24
CA THR A 223 -1.43 0.22 -26.63
C THR A 223 -0.34 1.23 -26.96
N THR A 224 0.00 2.12 -26.02
CA THR A 224 1.09 3.09 -26.18
C THR A 224 2.46 2.42 -26.22
N LEU A 225 2.64 1.30 -25.50
CA LEU A 225 3.84 0.48 -25.55
C LEU A 225 4.00 -0.23 -26.91
N LEU A 226 2.94 -0.90 -27.37
CA LEU A 226 2.98 -1.71 -28.59
C LEU A 226 3.05 -0.86 -29.87
N ARG A 227 2.22 0.18 -29.98
CA ARG A 227 2.21 1.04 -31.18
C ARG A 227 1.58 2.41 -30.89
N PRO A 228 2.38 3.49 -30.78
CA PRO A 228 1.84 4.84 -30.64
C PRO A 228 1.07 5.20 -31.92
N SER A 229 -0.25 5.33 -31.82
CA SER A 229 -1.15 5.46 -32.97
C SER A 229 -2.23 6.52 -32.72
N ARG A 230 -3.15 6.74 -33.67
CA ARG A 230 -4.32 7.58 -33.41
C ARG A 230 -5.23 6.96 -32.34
N VAL A 231 -5.29 5.63 -32.28
CA VAL A 231 -6.08 4.87 -31.30
C VAL A 231 -5.60 5.15 -29.88
N SER A 232 -4.28 5.18 -29.64
CA SER A 232 -3.76 5.50 -28.30
C SER A 232 -4.14 6.91 -27.83
N ARG A 233 -4.27 7.88 -28.75
CA ARG A 233 -4.72 9.24 -28.41
C ARG A 233 -6.19 9.31 -28.06
N SER A 234 -7.03 8.63 -28.84
CA SER A 234 -8.46 8.52 -28.55
C SER A 234 -8.67 7.86 -27.19
N LEU A 235 -7.90 6.81 -26.90
CA LEU A 235 -7.89 6.17 -25.59
C LEU A 235 -7.44 7.12 -24.48
N ASP A 236 -6.38 7.91 -24.65
CA ASP A 236 -5.94 8.88 -23.63
C ASP A 236 -7.03 9.94 -23.32
N VAL A 237 -7.75 10.43 -24.33
CA VAL A 237 -8.89 11.34 -24.14
C VAL A 237 -10.02 10.66 -23.39
N ILE A 238 -10.41 9.45 -23.80
CA ILE A 238 -11.41 8.64 -23.08
C ILE A 238 -10.95 8.42 -21.62
N GLY A 239 -9.66 8.18 -21.40
CA GLY A 239 -9.06 8.03 -20.08
C GLY A 239 -9.20 9.27 -19.20
N THR A 240 -9.02 10.47 -19.76
CA THR A 240 -9.25 11.71 -18.99
C THR A 240 -10.71 11.84 -18.53
N PHE A 241 -11.68 11.52 -19.40
CA PHE A 241 -13.10 11.51 -19.02
C PHE A 241 -13.42 10.43 -18.00
N ALA A 242 -12.87 9.22 -18.18
CA ALA A 242 -13.05 8.12 -17.24
C ALA A 242 -12.47 8.45 -15.86
N ALA A 243 -11.32 9.13 -15.79
CA ALA A 243 -10.73 9.57 -14.52
C ALA A 243 -11.58 10.64 -13.82
N VAL A 244 -12.20 11.57 -14.56
CA VAL A 244 -13.12 12.55 -13.98
C VAL A 244 -14.40 11.86 -13.47
N ALA A 245 -14.95 10.92 -14.24
CA ALA A 245 -16.11 10.13 -13.84
C ALA A 245 -15.83 9.27 -12.60
N LEU A 246 -14.64 8.66 -12.51
CA LEU A 246 -14.20 7.95 -11.32
C LEU A 246 -14.11 8.90 -10.12
N CYS A 247 -13.48 10.07 -10.27
CA CYS A 247 -13.35 11.05 -9.18
C CYS A 247 -14.72 11.52 -8.67
N SER A 248 -15.64 11.88 -9.57
CA SER A 248 -16.99 12.31 -9.18
C SER A 248 -17.77 11.19 -8.50
N SER A 249 -17.65 9.96 -8.99
CA SER A 249 -18.29 8.78 -8.41
C SER A 249 -17.80 8.50 -6.98
N LEU A 250 -16.49 8.68 -6.72
CA LEU A 250 -15.87 8.47 -5.42
C LEU A 250 -16.24 9.58 -4.43
N LEU A 251 -16.24 10.85 -4.87
CA LEU A 251 -16.68 11.97 -4.05
C LEU A 251 -18.15 11.82 -3.64
N PHE A 252 -19.01 11.40 -4.55
CA PHE A 252 -20.41 11.09 -4.24
C PHE A 252 -20.53 9.94 -3.22
N SER A 253 -19.74 8.88 -3.38
CA SER A 253 -19.73 7.73 -2.46
C SER A 253 -19.25 8.12 -1.06
N LEU A 254 -18.21 8.97 -0.96
CA LEU A 254 -17.75 9.54 0.30
C LEU A 254 -18.82 10.41 0.96
N LEU A 255 -19.49 11.28 0.20
CA LEU A 255 -20.59 12.10 0.71
C LEU A 255 -21.73 11.24 1.27
N CYS A 256 -22.10 10.15 0.59
CA CYS A 256 -23.12 9.23 1.09
C CYS A 256 -22.68 8.54 2.39
N ASN A 257 -21.43 8.07 2.47
CA ASN A 257 -20.88 7.50 3.70
C ASN A 257 -20.91 8.49 4.88
N PHE A 258 -20.48 9.75 4.66
CA PHE A 258 -20.48 10.77 5.71
C PHE A 258 -21.89 11.21 6.11
N SER A 259 -22.84 11.22 5.18
CA SER A 259 -24.22 11.62 5.46
C SER A 259 -24.94 10.68 6.42
N GLY A 260 -24.63 9.37 6.37
CA GLY A 260 -25.15 8.39 7.32
C GLY A 260 -24.63 8.61 8.75
N ILE A 261 -23.47 9.25 8.90
CA ILE A 261 -22.85 9.55 10.20
C ILE A 261 -23.46 10.79 10.84
N PHE A 262 -23.75 11.84 10.05
CA PHE A 262 -24.17 13.14 10.58
C PHE A 262 -25.67 13.44 10.50
N ASP A 263 -26.50 12.48 10.05
CA ASP A 263 -27.97 12.58 9.94
C ASP A 263 -28.46 13.87 9.26
N TRP A 264 -27.77 14.28 8.19
CA TRP A 264 -28.10 15.49 7.44
C TRP A 264 -29.39 15.28 6.63
N ARG A 265 -30.36 16.19 6.76
CA ARG A 265 -31.61 16.17 5.98
C ARG A 265 -31.49 17.02 4.71
N LEU A 266 -30.56 16.68 3.82
CA LEU A 266 -30.46 17.29 2.48
C LEU A 266 -31.20 16.43 1.45
N SER A 267 -31.97 17.05 0.55
CA SER A 267 -32.74 16.37 -0.50
C SER A 267 -31.87 15.50 -1.42
N ILE A 268 -30.60 15.85 -1.61
CA ILE A 268 -29.64 15.10 -2.42
C ILE A 268 -29.33 13.71 -1.83
N LEU A 269 -29.49 13.54 -0.52
CA LEU A 269 -29.18 12.31 0.22
C LEU A 269 -30.23 11.21 0.04
N ARG A 270 -31.35 11.52 -0.61
CA ARG A 270 -32.34 10.49 -1.01
C ARG A 270 -31.72 9.44 -1.94
N HIS A 271 -30.74 9.84 -2.75
CA HIS A 271 -30.01 8.93 -3.63
C HIS A 271 -29.12 7.96 -2.83
N CYS A 272 -28.60 8.37 -1.67
CA CYS A 272 -27.78 7.49 -0.82
C CYS A 272 -28.59 6.31 -0.26
N ARG A 273 -29.90 6.49 -0.01
CA ARG A 273 -30.79 5.44 0.52
C ARG A 273 -31.15 4.35 -0.49
N TRP A 274 -31.14 4.66 -1.79
CA TRP A 274 -31.53 3.70 -2.83
C TRP A 274 -30.51 2.54 -2.91
N GLY A 275 -29.21 2.83 -2.82
CA GLY A 275 -28.16 1.80 -2.86
C GLY A 275 -28.09 0.92 -1.60
N GLU A 276 -28.66 1.38 -0.47
CA GLU A 276 -28.59 0.68 0.81
C GLU A 276 -29.48 -0.56 0.87
N GLU A 277 -30.69 -0.50 0.29
CA GLU A 277 -31.74 -1.50 0.57
C GLU A 277 -31.51 -2.86 -0.12
N GLU A 278 -30.93 -2.89 -1.33
CA GLU A 278 -30.77 -4.14 -2.10
C GLU A 278 -29.30 -4.58 -2.22
N VAL A 279 -28.43 -3.75 -2.80
CA VAL A 279 -27.05 -4.14 -3.16
C VAL A 279 -26.14 -4.16 -1.93
N MET A 280 -26.13 -3.08 -1.13
CA MET A 280 -25.31 -3.05 0.08
C MET A 280 -25.78 -4.06 1.12
N LYS A 281 -27.09 -4.27 1.27
CA LYS A 281 -27.63 -5.23 2.24
C LYS A 281 -27.24 -6.67 1.89
N GLY A 282 -27.32 -7.04 0.61
CA GLY A 282 -26.86 -8.34 0.12
C GLY A 282 -25.35 -8.55 0.34
N CYS A 283 -24.54 -7.56 -0.05
CA CYS A 283 -23.09 -7.64 0.10
C CYS A 283 -22.64 -7.65 1.57
N ARG A 284 -23.20 -6.77 2.42
CA ARG A 284 -22.92 -6.78 3.87
C ARG A 284 -23.29 -8.12 4.49
N ARG A 285 -24.42 -8.72 4.10
CA ARG A 285 -24.80 -10.05 4.58
C ARG A 285 -23.74 -11.10 4.26
N TYR A 286 -23.24 -11.12 3.03
CA TYR A 286 -22.13 -12.02 2.65
C TYR A 286 -20.87 -11.74 3.48
N LEU A 287 -20.53 -10.47 3.71
CA LEU A 287 -19.38 -10.07 4.51
C LEU A 287 -19.51 -10.53 5.97
N HIS A 288 -20.68 -10.35 6.61
CA HIS A 288 -20.95 -10.82 7.96
C HIS A 288 -20.79 -12.34 8.12
N PHE A 289 -21.09 -13.13 7.08
CA PHE A 289 -20.91 -14.59 7.11
C PHE A 289 -19.53 -15.05 6.61
N SER A 290 -18.65 -14.12 6.25
CA SER A 290 -17.28 -14.44 5.84
C SER A 290 -16.34 -14.44 7.05
N TYR A 291 -15.32 -15.30 7.04
CA TYR A 291 -14.25 -15.21 8.05
C TYR A 291 -13.47 -13.90 7.87
N PRO A 292 -13.15 -13.13 8.93
CA PRO A 292 -13.30 -13.44 10.36
C PRO A 292 -14.63 -13.03 11.02
N TYR A 293 -15.53 -12.39 10.29
CA TYR A 293 -16.71 -11.70 10.82
C TYR A 293 -17.79 -12.58 11.45
N PHE A 294 -17.75 -13.89 11.17
CA PHE A 294 -18.73 -14.84 11.67
C PHE A 294 -18.89 -14.84 13.21
N ASN A 295 -17.82 -14.54 13.95
CA ASN A 295 -17.80 -14.57 15.41
C ASN A 295 -17.87 -13.19 16.08
N TRP A 296 -18.03 -12.11 15.30
CA TRP A 296 -17.95 -10.75 15.82
C TRP A 296 -19.33 -10.14 16.09
N GLN A 297 -19.38 -9.16 17.00
CA GLN A 297 -20.60 -8.42 17.25
C GLN A 297 -20.90 -7.46 16.07
N PRO A 298 -22.17 -7.26 15.68
CA PRO A 298 -22.55 -6.33 14.61
C PRO A 298 -21.88 -4.94 14.66
N PRO A 299 -21.81 -4.24 15.81
CA PRO A 299 -21.16 -2.92 15.87
C PRO A 299 -19.67 -2.96 15.52
N GLN A 300 -18.94 -4.00 15.96
CA GLN A 300 -17.51 -4.14 15.67
C GLN A 300 -17.27 -4.31 14.16
N ILE A 301 -18.14 -5.11 13.52
CA ILE A 301 -18.10 -5.34 12.07
C ILE A 301 -18.37 -4.04 11.32
N GLU A 302 -19.40 -3.29 11.71
CA GLU A 302 -19.74 -2.02 11.07
C GLU A 302 -18.60 -1.00 11.15
N HIS A 303 -17.92 -0.90 12.29
CA HIS A 303 -16.78 0.01 12.46
C HIS A 303 -15.55 -0.37 11.63
N GLU A 304 -15.11 -1.64 11.65
CA GLU A 304 -13.96 -2.09 10.84
C GLU A 304 -14.27 -1.91 9.34
N VAL A 305 -15.45 -2.35 8.91
CA VAL A 305 -15.86 -2.26 7.50
C VAL A 305 -15.93 -0.80 7.05
N THR A 306 -16.49 0.10 7.86
CA THR A 306 -16.55 1.53 7.53
C THR A 306 -15.14 2.13 7.41
N SER A 307 -14.22 1.76 8.31
CA SER A 307 -12.83 2.23 8.27
C SER A 307 -12.09 1.74 7.02
N ILE A 308 -12.26 0.47 6.66
CA ILE A 308 -11.68 -0.11 5.44
C ILE A 308 -12.27 0.55 4.20
N GLN A 309 -13.58 0.80 4.16
CA GLN A 309 -14.24 1.50 3.06
C GLN A 309 -13.68 2.90 2.86
N ILE A 310 -13.53 3.69 3.93
CA ILE A 310 -12.92 5.03 3.87
C ILE A 310 -11.49 4.97 3.33
N ALA A 311 -10.69 3.98 3.76
CA ALA A 311 -9.33 3.78 3.26
C ALA A 311 -9.33 3.46 1.75
N ILE A 312 -10.19 2.55 1.30
CA ILE A 312 -10.31 2.16 -0.12
C ILE A 312 -10.72 3.37 -0.97
N TYR A 313 -11.74 4.14 -0.55
CA TYR A 313 -12.16 5.34 -1.27
C TYR A 313 -11.04 6.39 -1.36
N THR A 314 -10.28 6.57 -0.28
CA THR A 314 -9.14 7.50 -0.25
C THR A 314 -8.05 7.08 -1.25
N VAL A 315 -7.70 5.79 -1.28
CA VAL A 315 -6.72 5.23 -2.23
C VAL A 315 -7.20 5.38 -3.68
N LEU A 316 -8.46 5.02 -3.95
CA LEU A 316 -9.06 5.15 -5.28
C LEU A 316 -9.12 6.61 -5.74
N LEU A 317 -9.37 7.56 -4.81
CA LEU A 317 -9.39 8.98 -5.12
C LEU A 317 -8.00 9.47 -5.55
N ILE A 318 -6.95 9.08 -4.81
CA ILE A 318 -5.55 9.36 -5.18
C ILE A 318 -5.23 8.78 -6.56
N PHE A 319 -5.59 7.52 -6.80
CA PHE A 319 -5.37 6.89 -8.11
C PHE A 319 -6.15 7.57 -9.23
N SER A 320 -7.36 8.07 -8.97
CA SER A 320 -8.14 8.84 -9.92
C SER A 320 -7.43 10.14 -10.34
N PHE A 321 -6.85 10.87 -9.39
CA PHE A 321 -6.07 12.08 -9.68
C PHE A 321 -4.80 11.77 -10.47
N LEU A 322 -4.07 10.72 -10.09
CA LEU A 322 -2.91 10.26 -10.84
C LEU A 322 -3.30 9.84 -12.26
N TYR A 323 -4.43 9.16 -12.40
CA TYR A 323 -4.91 8.67 -13.69
C TYR A 323 -5.25 9.83 -14.63
N PHE A 324 -5.94 10.84 -14.09
CA PHE A 324 -6.20 12.10 -14.79
C PHE A 324 -4.89 12.77 -15.23
N TYR A 325 -3.93 12.95 -14.31
CA TYR A 325 -2.65 13.61 -14.57
C TYR A 325 -1.82 12.90 -15.66
N PHE A 326 -1.73 11.57 -15.63
CA PHE A 326 -0.95 10.84 -16.64
C PHE A 326 -1.64 10.82 -18.00
N SER A 327 -2.96 10.67 -18.03
CA SER A 327 -3.73 10.68 -19.28
C SER A 327 -3.67 12.05 -19.97
N ILE A 328 -3.89 13.14 -19.22
CA ILE A 328 -3.82 14.50 -19.79
C ILE A 328 -2.41 14.82 -20.31
N LYS A 329 -1.38 14.42 -19.56
CA LYS A 329 0.03 14.60 -19.96
C LYS A 329 0.38 13.81 -21.21
N SER A 330 -0.19 12.61 -21.39
CA SER A 330 0.00 11.80 -22.60
C SER A 330 -0.64 12.46 -23.82
N THR A 331 -1.87 12.96 -23.68
CA THR A 331 -2.62 13.68 -24.73
C THR A 331 -1.84 14.86 -25.30
N PHE A 332 -1.28 15.72 -24.43
CA PHE A 332 -0.62 16.96 -24.87
C PHE A 332 0.85 16.77 -25.31
N ARG A 333 1.59 15.77 -24.79
CA ARG A 333 3.02 15.58 -25.14
C ARG A 333 3.25 15.12 -26.57
N LEU A 334 2.33 14.36 -27.15
CA LEU A 334 2.47 13.86 -28.53
C LEU A 334 2.17 14.94 -29.58
N SER A 335 1.37 15.96 -29.25
CA SER A 335 1.10 17.10 -30.15
C SER A 335 2.38 17.86 -30.47
N LYS A 336 3.18 18.21 -29.44
CA LYS A 336 4.47 18.91 -29.60
C LYS A 336 5.49 18.16 -30.45
N LYS A 337 5.44 16.83 -30.52
CA LYS A 337 6.35 16.04 -31.37
C LYS A 337 5.91 16.09 -32.84
N LYS A 338 4.60 16.11 -33.11
CA LYS A 338 4.06 16.23 -34.47
C LYS A 338 4.31 17.63 -35.05
N GLU A 339 4.14 18.68 -34.24
CA GLU A 339 4.49 20.07 -34.64
C GLU A 339 5.99 20.22 -34.89
N ARG A 340 6.85 19.59 -34.07
CA ARG A 340 8.29 19.67 -34.27
C ARG A 340 8.72 18.98 -35.57
N ASN A 341 8.13 17.83 -35.92
CA ASN A 341 8.43 17.18 -37.19
C ASN A 341 7.90 17.97 -38.40
N ALA A 342 6.72 18.59 -38.29
CA ALA A 342 6.16 19.43 -39.35
C ALA A 342 6.89 20.77 -39.54
N TYR A 343 7.84 21.11 -38.68
CA TYR A 343 8.70 22.30 -38.80
C TYR A 343 10.08 21.95 -39.40
N PHE A 344 10.39 20.66 -39.53
CA PHE A 344 11.64 20.14 -40.12
C PHE A 344 11.42 19.38 -41.44
N ASP A 345 10.16 19.18 -41.82
CA ASP A 345 9.71 18.82 -43.18
C ASP A 345 9.23 20.10 -43.86
#